data_AF-A0A8S9Z158-F1
#
_entry.id   AF-A0A8S9Z158-F1
#
_cell.length_a   1.000
_cell.length_b   1.000
_cell.length_c   1.000
_cell.angle_alpha   90.00
_cell.angle_beta   90.00
_cell.angle_gamma   90.00
#
_symmetry.space_group_name_H-M   'P 1'
#
loop_
_entity.id
_entity.type
_entity.pdbx_description
1 polymer ?
#
loop_
_entity_poly.entity_id
_entity_poly.type
_entity_poly.pdbx_seq_one_letter_code
_entity_poly.pdbx_strand_id
1 'polypeptide(L)'
;MEHFLRLERSGVDPSCTTPWKLDSLVPRIYKLLKDCLRHSQNAGAVALRAAEASMGTPLFLSWRLIPKLSILDRPFHLSSNSSAGGVFRAKRRLPVSNNEWGPLTDLPDFSIIGKPSPRFTSEGQRRRAIRNYKYASDIMRLSNEISETKSKFIEGKQQKEALHRRAVDECLKPKGSFSKTFQHIQSDSLPNSD
;
A
#
# COMPACT_ATOMS: atom_id res chain seq x y z
N MET A 1 -18.83 -25.69 24.47
CA MET A 1 -17.78 -24.94 25.18
C MET A 1 -16.72 -25.91 25.68
N GLU A 2 -16.00 -26.61 24.79
CA GLU A 2 -14.96 -27.59 25.18
C GLU A 2 -13.99 -27.89 24.00
N HIS A 3 -13.58 -26.88 23.22
CA HIS A 3 -12.62 -27.09 22.12
C HIS A 3 -11.56 -25.99 21.95
N PHE A 4 -11.34 -25.16 22.97
CA PHE A 4 -10.44 -23.99 22.86
C PHE A 4 -9.22 -24.02 23.79
N LEU A 5 -8.76 -25.20 24.21
CA LEU A 5 -7.57 -25.34 25.05
C LEU A 5 -6.66 -26.48 24.58
N ARG A 6 -6.10 -26.37 23.36
CA ARG A 6 -4.94 -27.18 22.96
C ARG A 6 -4.21 -26.56 21.77
N LEU A 7 -3.45 -25.49 22.01
CA LEU A 7 -2.31 -25.09 21.16
C LEU A 7 -1.49 -23.98 21.83
N GLU A 8 -1.12 -24.18 23.10
CA GLU A 8 0.07 -23.55 23.67
C GLU A 8 1.09 -24.66 23.96
N ARG A 9 2.03 -24.84 23.02
CA ARG A 9 3.35 -25.46 23.20
C ARG A 9 4.05 -25.51 21.84
N SER A 10 4.58 -24.37 21.42
CA SER A 10 5.77 -24.34 20.57
C SER A 10 6.70 -23.29 21.15
N GLY A 11 7.75 -23.76 21.81
CA GLY A 11 8.81 -22.92 22.33
C GLY A 11 9.44 -22.13 21.18
N VAL A 12 9.38 -20.81 21.30
CA VAL A 12 10.17 -19.90 20.47
C VAL A 12 11.13 -19.21 21.41
N ASP A 13 12.41 -19.58 21.30
CA ASP A 13 13.49 -19.01 22.08
C ASP A 13 13.66 -17.51 21.75
N PRO A 14 13.69 -16.60 22.74
CA PRO A 14 13.73 -15.15 22.48
C PRO A 14 15.12 -14.61 22.10
N SER A 15 16.14 -15.45 21.90
CA SER A 15 17.52 -15.02 21.65
C SER A 15 17.90 -14.85 20.18
N CYS A 16 17.00 -15.13 19.24
CA CYS A 16 17.30 -15.15 17.80
C CYS A 16 16.59 -14.03 17.02
N THR A 17 16.64 -12.79 17.52
CA THR A 17 16.15 -11.63 16.75
C THR A 17 17.35 -10.92 16.15
N THR A 18 17.76 -11.31 14.94
CA THR A 18 18.76 -10.53 14.21
C THR A 18 18.15 -9.18 13.81
N PRO A 19 18.87 -8.06 14.01
CA PRO A 19 18.38 -6.74 13.63
C PRO A 19 18.44 -6.62 12.12
N TRP A 20 17.28 -6.64 11.47
CA TRP A 20 17.13 -6.38 10.05
C TRP A 20 17.76 -5.03 9.72
N LYS A 21 18.88 -5.04 8.99
CA LYS A 21 19.52 -3.86 8.39
C LYS A 21 18.58 -3.22 7.35
N LEU A 22 17.64 -2.41 7.82
CA LEU A 22 16.74 -1.59 6.98
C LEU A 22 17.38 -0.25 6.58
N ASP A 23 18.53 0.10 7.15
CA ASP A 23 19.13 1.44 6.98
C ASP A 23 19.73 1.70 5.60
N SER A 24 19.98 0.67 4.78
CA SER A 24 20.63 0.83 3.46
C SER A 24 19.66 0.91 2.27
N LEU A 25 18.39 0.53 2.44
CA LEU A 25 17.40 0.47 1.34
C LEU A 25 16.50 1.70 1.26
N VAL A 26 16.23 2.35 2.41
CA VAL A 26 15.38 3.54 2.49
C VAL A 26 15.87 4.71 1.62
N PRO A 27 17.18 5.03 1.52
CA PRO A 27 17.65 6.14 0.68
C PRO A 27 17.46 5.87 -0.82
N ARG A 28 17.56 4.59 -1.23
CA ARG A 28 17.51 4.17 -2.63
C ARG A 28 16.09 4.24 -3.19
N ILE A 29 15.11 3.86 -2.36
CA ILE A 29 13.67 3.96 -2.69
C ILE A 29 13.24 5.43 -2.75
N TYR A 30 13.72 6.28 -1.83
CA TYR A 30 13.41 7.70 -1.83
C TYR A 30 13.95 8.43 -3.07
N LYS A 31 15.12 8.03 -3.57
CA LYS A 31 15.71 8.60 -4.80
C LYS A 31 14.86 8.27 -6.03
N LEU A 32 14.44 7.01 -6.18
CA LEU A 32 13.58 6.56 -7.29
C LEU A 32 12.22 7.26 -7.30
N LEU A 33 11.58 7.42 -6.14
CA LEU A 33 10.31 8.16 -6.02
C LEU A 33 10.45 9.64 -6.38
N LYS A 34 11.56 10.27 -5.96
CA LYS A 34 11.84 11.68 -6.25
C LYS A 34 12.16 11.93 -7.73
N ASP A 35 12.80 10.98 -8.39
CA ASP A 35 13.12 11.05 -9.82
C ASP A 35 11.88 10.82 -10.70
N CYS A 36 10.96 9.93 -10.32
CA CYS A 36 9.65 9.78 -10.98
C CYS A 36 8.78 11.05 -10.88
N LEU A 37 8.73 11.68 -9.71
CA LEU A 37 7.93 12.90 -9.51
C LEU A 37 8.46 14.08 -10.36
N ARG A 38 9.79 14.15 -10.55
CA ARG A 38 10.44 15.18 -11.36
C ARG A 38 10.19 15.01 -12.86
N HIS A 39 10.09 13.76 -13.34
CA HIS A 39 9.73 13.48 -14.74
C HIS A 39 8.26 13.78 -15.04
N SER A 40 7.36 13.57 -14.07
CA SER A 40 5.94 13.90 -14.23
C SER A 40 5.69 15.41 -14.35
N GLN A 41 6.42 16.25 -13.61
CA GLN A 41 6.26 17.71 -13.70
C GLN A 41 6.84 18.31 -14.99
N ASN A 42 7.93 17.72 -15.53
CA ASN A 42 8.50 18.18 -16.80
C ASN A 42 7.64 17.79 -18.01
N ALA A 43 6.88 16.69 -17.95
CA ALA A 43 5.96 16.30 -19.01
C ALA A 43 4.73 17.24 -19.12
N GLY A 44 4.26 17.80 -17.99
CA GLY A 44 3.16 18.77 -17.97
C GLY A 44 3.54 20.17 -18.50
N ALA A 45 4.82 20.55 -18.43
CA ALA A 45 5.28 21.88 -18.83
C ALA A 45 5.51 22.03 -20.35
N VAL A 46 5.71 20.93 -21.08
CA VAL A 46 5.94 20.96 -22.55
C VAL A 46 4.61 20.99 -23.33
N ALA A 47 3.52 20.46 -22.77
CA ALA A 47 2.21 20.41 -23.43
C ALA A 47 1.46 21.76 -23.48
N LEU A 48 1.86 22.75 -22.67
CA LEU A 48 1.18 24.05 -22.59
C LEU A 48 1.81 25.17 -23.42
N ARG A 49 2.87 24.90 -24.20
CA ARG A 49 3.51 25.91 -25.07
C ARG A 49 3.34 25.68 -26.58
N ALA A 50 2.59 24.65 -27.00
CA ALA A 50 2.41 24.33 -28.41
C ALA A 50 1.04 24.71 -29.00
N ALA A 51 0.19 25.43 -28.25
CA ALA A 51 -1.17 25.77 -28.68
C ALA A 51 -1.40 27.25 -29.06
N GLU A 52 -0.38 28.10 -29.06
CA GLU A 52 -0.48 29.53 -29.44
C GLU A 52 0.18 29.82 -30.78
N ALA A 53 -0.21 29.10 -31.83
CA ALA A 53 0.22 29.43 -33.19
C ALA A 53 -0.79 28.98 -34.25
N SER A 54 -2.06 29.41 -34.14
CA SER A 54 -2.92 29.51 -35.33
C SER A 54 -4.22 30.21 -34.99
N MET A 55 -4.64 31.08 -35.90
CA MET A 55 -5.99 31.65 -36.04
C MET A 55 -6.30 32.92 -35.26
N GLY A 56 -6.09 34.04 -35.95
CA GLY A 56 -7.21 34.84 -36.44
C GLY A 56 -7.95 35.65 -35.39
N THR A 57 -7.67 36.95 -35.40
CA THR A 57 -8.61 37.96 -34.89
C THR A 57 -9.94 37.86 -35.64
N PRO A 58 -11.06 38.04 -34.92
CA PRO A 58 -11.93 39.13 -35.33
C PRO A 58 -12.45 39.96 -34.17
N LEU A 59 -12.53 41.25 -34.48
CA LEU A 59 -13.29 42.30 -33.81
C LEU A 59 -14.73 41.83 -33.57
N PHE A 60 -15.21 41.84 -32.32
CA PHE A 60 -16.63 42.12 -32.07
C PHE A 60 -16.81 42.77 -30.69
N LEU A 61 -17.72 43.73 -30.71
CA LEU A 61 -17.98 44.77 -29.72
C LEU A 61 -18.39 44.26 -28.33
N SER A 62 -18.22 45.19 -27.39
CA SER A 62 -19.03 45.38 -26.20
C SER A 62 -18.72 44.42 -25.06
N TRP A 63 -18.20 44.99 -23.97
CA TRP A 63 -18.68 44.88 -22.58
C TRP A 63 -17.94 45.96 -21.78
N ARG A 64 -18.31 47.23 -22.02
CA ARG A 64 -18.04 48.28 -21.04
C ARG A 64 -19.14 48.20 -19.97
N LEU A 65 -18.71 48.36 -18.71
CA LEU A 65 -19.46 48.33 -17.45
C LEU A 65 -19.63 46.94 -16.80
N ILE A 66 -18.55 46.46 -16.20
CA ILE A 66 -18.65 45.65 -14.99
C ILE A 66 -18.67 46.65 -13.81
N PRO A 67 -19.76 46.77 -13.04
CA PRO A 67 -19.74 47.56 -11.82
C PRO A 67 -18.74 46.91 -10.84
N LYS A 68 -17.90 47.75 -10.22
CA LYS A 68 -17.03 47.36 -9.11
C LYS A 68 -17.89 46.80 -7.98
N LEU A 69 -18.08 45.48 -7.94
CA LEU A 69 -18.50 44.79 -6.73
C LEU A 69 -17.31 44.85 -5.78
N SER A 70 -17.31 45.84 -4.90
CA SER A 70 -16.50 45.84 -3.69
C SER A 70 -16.92 44.63 -2.85
N ILE A 71 -16.28 43.50 -3.10
CA ILE A 71 -16.33 42.34 -2.24
C ILE A 71 -15.84 42.82 -0.88
N LEU A 72 -16.75 42.84 0.11
CA LEU A 72 -16.40 43.04 1.50
C LEU A 72 -15.47 41.90 1.89
N ASP A 73 -14.17 42.18 1.95
CA ASP A 73 -13.17 41.33 2.58
C ASP A 73 -13.54 41.15 4.05
N ARG A 74 -14.41 40.18 4.34
CA ARG A 74 -14.50 39.63 5.69
C ARG A 74 -13.22 38.84 5.90
N PRO A 75 -12.34 39.20 6.85
CA PRO A 75 -11.23 38.32 7.20
C PRO A 75 -11.83 37.06 7.80
N PHE A 76 -11.93 36.00 7.00
CA PHE A 76 -12.17 34.67 7.55
C PHE A 76 -10.97 34.32 8.41
N HIS A 77 -11.19 34.23 9.73
CA HIS A 77 -10.17 33.74 10.64
C HIS A 77 -9.80 32.31 10.24
N LEU A 78 -8.65 32.14 9.59
CA LEU A 78 -8.01 30.84 9.36
C LEU A 78 -7.41 30.37 10.69
N SER A 79 -8.24 29.95 11.64
CA SER A 79 -7.73 29.22 12.80
C SER A 79 -7.25 27.86 12.32
N SER A 80 -5.94 27.67 12.24
CA SER A 80 -5.40 26.32 12.10
C SER A 80 -5.85 25.52 13.33
N ASN A 81 -6.50 24.37 13.11
CA ASN A 81 -6.79 23.42 14.18
C ASN A 81 -5.46 22.79 14.61
N SER A 82 -4.69 23.53 15.41
CA SER A 82 -3.62 22.97 16.21
C SER A 82 -4.28 22.00 17.18
N SER A 83 -4.34 20.72 16.81
CA SER A 83 -4.72 19.67 17.75
C SER A 83 -3.63 19.60 18.82
N ALA A 84 -3.78 20.43 19.85
CA ALA A 84 -2.90 20.41 21.00
C ALA A 84 -2.87 18.96 21.55
N GLY A 85 -1.70 18.35 21.57
CA GLY A 85 -1.51 16.97 22.01
C GLY A 85 -1.64 15.88 20.95
N GLY A 86 -1.82 16.20 19.65
CA GLY A 86 -1.87 15.18 18.58
C GLY A 86 -0.63 14.27 18.54
N VAL A 87 0.57 14.84 18.66
CA VAL A 87 1.84 14.07 18.74
C VAL A 87 1.87 13.17 19.97
N PHE A 88 1.39 13.66 21.12
CA PHE A 88 1.34 12.89 22.36
C PHE A 88 0.38 11.70 22.23
N ARG A 89 -0.77 11.88 21.57
CA ARG A 89 -1.74 10.81 21.31
C ARG A 89 -1.19 9.78 20.31
N ALA A 90 -0.58 10.23 19.22
CA ALA A 90 0.04 9.34 18.23
C ALA A 90 1.13 8.46 18.86
N LYS A 91 1.98 9.03 19.73
CA LYS A 91 3.00 8.28 20.50
C LYS A 91 2.39 7.17 21.37
N ARG A 92 1.14 7.34 21.79
CA ARG A 92 0.39 6.36 22.59
C ARG A 92 -0.53 5.47 21.76
N ARG A 93 -0.36 5.44 20.43
CA ARG A 93 -1.20 4.66 19.49
C ARG A 93 -2.68 5.05 19.56
N LEU A 94 -2.97 6.30 19.89
CA LEU A 94 -4.30 6.91 19.81
C LEU A 94 -4.41 7.73 18.53
N PRO A 95 -5.63 8.00 18.03
CA PRO A 95 -5.78 8.84 16.85
C PRO A 95 -5.24 10.25 17.12
N VAL A 96 -4.88 10.96 16.05
CA VAL A 96 -4.38 12.34 16.18
C VAL A 96 -5.54 13.24 16.58
N SER A 97 -6.66 13.18 15.86
CA SER A 97 -7.90 13.85 16.23
C SER A 97 -8.75 13.01 17.18
N ASN A 98 -9.48 13.65 18.11
CA ASN A 98 -10.34 12.92 19.06
C ASN A 98 -11.57 12.30 18.39
N ASN A 99 -11.91 12.81 17.20
CA ASN A 99 -13.16 12.48 16.50
C ASN A 99 -12.97 11.42 15.39
N GLU A 100 -11.77 10.85 15.24
CA GLU A 100 -11.48 9.85 14.20
C GLU A 100 -12.11 8.49 14.53
N TRP A 101 -11.68 7.89 15.64
CA TRP A 101 -12.11 6.57 16.13
C TRP A 101 -11.88 6.46 17.64
N GLY A 102 -12.60 5.56 18.30
CA GLY A 102 -12.48 5.32 19.74
C GLY A 102 -13.79 5.42 20.50
N PRO A 103 -13.75 5.26 21.83
CA PRO A 103 -14.96 5.14 22.65
C PRO A 103 -15.85 6.37 22.57
N LEU A 104 -15.27 7.56 22.42
CA LEU A 104 -16.04 8.80 22.30
C LEU A 104 -16.89 8.86 21.02
N THR A 105 -16.45 8.22 19.93
CA THR A 105 -17.12 8.34 18.61
C THR A 105 -17.89 7.10 18.19
N ASP A 106 -17.48 5.94 18.68
CA ASP A 106 -18.00 4.65 18.23
C ASP A 106 -19.04 4.08 19.19
N LEU A 107 -19.09 4.55 20.43
CA LEU A 107 -20.15 4.21 21.38
C LEU A 107 -21.42 5.05 21.15
N PRO A 108 -22.59 4.54 21.56
CA PRO A 108 -23.83 5.31 21.53
C PRO A 108 -23.81 6.43 22.57
N ASP A 109 -24.22 7.64 22.17
CA ASP A 109 -24.27 8.81 23.07
C ASP A 109 -25.38 8.68 24.13
N PHE A 110 -26.43 7.89 23.86
CA PHE A 110 -27.53 7.64 24.78
C PHE A 110 -28.13 6.26 24.57
N SER A 111 -28.84 5.76 25.58
CA SER A 111 -29.65 4.54 25.48
C SER A 111 -31.02 4.79 26.12
N ILE A 112 -32.06 4.13 25.59
CA ILE A 112 -33.42 4.22 26.13
C ILE A 112 -33.56 3.15 27.22
N ILE A 113 -34.00 3.55 28.42
CA ILE A 113 -34.22 2.63 29.54
C ILE A 113 -35.18 1.52 29.12
N GLY A 114 -34.80 0.27 29.38
CA GLY A 114 -35.60 -0.91 29.03
C GLY A 114 -35.56 -1.33 27.56
N LYS A 115 -34.72 -0.70 26.73
CA LYS A 115 -34.49 -1.12 25.33
C LYS A 115 -33.02 -1.50 25.11
N PRO A 116 -32.72 -2.48 24.25
CA PRO A 116 -31.35 -2.75 23.85
C PRO A 116 -30.78 -1.53 23.11
N SER A 117 -29.51 -1.24 23.35
CA SER A 117 -28.82 -0.15 22.66
C SER A 117 -28.87 -0.37 21.14
N PRO A 118 -29.20 0.67 20.33
CA PRO A 118 -29.13 0.54 18.89
C PRO A 118 -27.70 0.18 18.46
N ARG A 119 -27.56 -0.64 17.41
CA ARG A 119 -26.25 -1.03 16.86
C ARG A 119 -25.46 0.18 16.35
N PHE A 120 -26.16 1.17 15.80
CA PHE A 120 -25.61 2.45 15.38
C PHE A 120 -26.56 3.55 15.83
N THR A 121 -26.02 4.57 16.49
CA THR A 121 -26.81 5.74 16.93
C THR A 121 -26.81 6.82 15.87
N SER A 122 -25.70 6.97 15.14
CA SER A 122 -25.57 7.95 14.06
C SER A 122 -25.29 7.31 12.71
N GLU A 123 -25.74 7.97 11.64
CA GLU A 123 -25.39 7.61 10.26
C GLU A 123 -23.87 7.65 10.01
N GLY A 124 -23.14 8.50 10.75
CA GLY A 124 -21.68 8.56 10.72
C GLY A 124 -21.03 7.26 11.18
N GLN A 125 -21.51 6.69 12.29
CA GLN A 125 -21.04 5.39 12.81
C GLN A 125 -21.32 4.28 11.78
N ARG A 126 -22.52 4.26 11.19
CA ARG A 126 -22.88 3.28 10.16
C ARG A 126 -21.96 3.37 8.94
N ARG A 127 -21.71 4.58 8.43
CA ARG A 127 -20.80 4.80 7.29
C ARG A 127 -19.38 4.35 7.60
N ARG A 128 -18.87 4.62 8.81
CA ARG A 128 -17.54 4.13 9.25
C ARG A 128 -17.50 2.61 9.28
N ALA A 129 -18.49 1.94 9.86
CA ALA A 129 -18.56 0.49 9.92
C ALA A 129 -18.54 -0.16 8.53
N ILE A 130 -19.33 0.38 7.58
CA ILE A 130 -19.35 -0.10 6.19
C ILE A 130 -17.99 0.10 5.51
N ARG A 131 -17.34 1.25 5.70
CA ARG A 131 -16.01 1.50 5.14
C ARG A 131 -14.96 0.55 5.72
N ASN A 132 -14.96 0.34 7.03
CA ASN A 132 -14.03 -0.56 7.70
C ASN A 132 -14.21 -2.00 7.22
N TYR A 133 -15.46 -2.43 7.01
CA TYR A 133 -15.75 -3.72 6.42
C TYR A 133 -15.15 -3.86 5.02
N LYS A 134 -15.36 -2.86 4.15
CA LYS A 134 -14.77 -2.85 2.80
C LYS A 134 -13.25 -2.94 2.83
N TYR A 135 -12.60 -2.14 3.67
CA TYR A 135 -11.15 -2.19 3.82
C TYR A 135 -10.66 -3.56 4.29
N ALA A 136 -11.34 -4.17 5.27
CA ALA A 136 -10.98 -5.51 5.72
C ALA A 136 -11.13 -6.55 4.60
N SER A 137 -12.23 -6.49 3.83
CA SER A 137 -12.44 -7.38 2.68
C SER A 137 -11.35 -7.22 1.61
N ASP A 138 -10.96 -5.97 1.30
CA ASP A 138 -9.89 -5.70 0.33
C ASP A 138 -8.54 -6.20 0.81
N ILE A 139 -8.20 -6.00 2.09
CA ILE A 139 -6.95 -6.51 2.68
C ILE A 139 -6.90 -8.04 2.58
N MET A 140 -7.98 -8.73 2.94
CA MET A 140 -8.05 -10.19 2.84
C MET A 140 -7.88 -10.67 1.40
N ARG A 141 -8.58 -10.04 0.45
CA ARG A 141 -8.49 -10.35 -0.98
C ARG A 141 -7.06 -10.20 -1.50
N LEU A 142 -6.44 -9.04 -1.26
CA LEU A 142 -5.06 -8.77 -1.72
C LEU A 142 -4.05 -9.72 -1.08
N SER A 143 -4.22 -10.05 0.21
CA SER A 143 -3.36 -11.01 0.89
C SER A 143 -3.45 -12.41 0.27
N ASN A 144 -4.66 -12.82 -0.13
CA ASN A 144 -4.88 -14.10 -0.81
C ASN A 144 -4.25 -14.08 -2.21
N GLU A 145 -4.47 -13.02 -3.00
CA GLU A 145 -3.88 -12.86 -4.34
C GLU A 145 -2.34 -12.96 -4.31
N ILE A 146 -1.69 -12.33 -3.32
CA ILE A 146 -0.23 -12.42 -3.12
C ILE A 146 0.19 -13.86 -2.80
N SER A 147 -0.54 -14.53 -1.89
CA SER A 147 -0.24 -15.89 -1.47
C SER A 147 -0.37 -16.88 -2.61
N GLU A 148 -1.41 -16.76 -3.43
CA GLU A 148 -1.63 -17.57 -4.63
C GLU A 148 -0.55 -17.33 -5.70
N THR A 149 -0.17 -16.07 -5.91
CA THR A 149 0.87 -15.75 -6.90
C THR A 149 2.22 -16.32 -6.46
N LYS A 150 2.52 -16.27 -5.16
CA LYS A 150 3.70 -16.89 -4.58
C LYS A 150 3.69 -18.42 -4.77
N SER A 151 2.58 -19.09 -4.49
CA SER A 151 2.49 -20.55 -4.68
C SER A 151 2.68 -20.94 -6.14
N LYS A 152 1.97 -20.28 -7.06
CA LYS A 152 2.09 -20.49 -8.51
C LYS A 152 3.51 -20.24 -9.02
N PHE A 153 4.19 -19.22 -8.49
CA PHE A 153 5.59 -18.95 -8.84
C PHE A 153 6.54 -20.06 -8.38
N ILE A 154 6.38 -20.55 -7.15
CA ILE A 154 7.19 -21.64 -6.60
C ILE A 154 6.96 -22.92 -7.40
N GLU A 155 5.69 -23.28 -7.64
CA GLU A 155 5.31 -24.44 -8.45
C GLU A 155 5.87 -24.34 -9.87
N GLY A 156 5.73 -23.18 -10.52
CA GLY A 156 6.28 -22.95 -11.85
C GLY A 156 7.81 -23.04 -11.91
N LYS A 157 8.51 -22.59 -10.85
CA LYS A 157 9.96 -22.74 -10.73
C LYS A 157 10.35 -24.21 -10.59
N GLN A 158 9.69 -24.95 -9.69
CA GLN A 158 9.93 -26.38 -9.49
C GLN A 158 9.64 -27.21 -10.74
N GLN A 159 8.55 -26.90 -11.46
CA GLN A 159 8.22 -27.54 -12.73
C GLN A 159 9.28 -27.26 -13.80
N LYS A 160 9.75 -26.02 -13.94
CA LYS A 160 10.83 -25.67 -14.88
C LYS A 160 12.13 -26.40 -14.55
N GLU A 161 12.50 -26.46 -13.27
CA GLU A 161 13.68 -27.19 -12.82
C GLU A 161 13.54 -28.69 -13.08
N ALA A 162 12.37 -29.29 -12.82
CA ALA A 162 12.10 -30.68 -13.10
C ALA A 162 12.13 -31.00 -14.60
N LEU A 163 11.56 -30.14 -15.45
CA LEU A 163 11.62 -30.29 -16.91
C LEU A 163 13.04 -30.13 -17.43
N HIS A 164 13.81 -29.17 -16.90
CA HIS A 164 15.20 -29.01 -17.27
C HIS A 164 16.03 -30.25 -16.90
N ARG A 165 15.84 -30.78 -15.68
CA ARG A 165 16.50 -32.03 -15.25
C ARG A 165 16.15 -33.20 -16.17
N ARG A 166 14.86 -33.40 -16.47
CA ARG A 166 14.41 -34.43 -17.42
C ARG A 166 15.02 -34.25 -18.80
N ALA A 167 15.05 -33.02 -19.33
CA ALA A 167 15.64 -32.73 -20.62
C ALA A 167 17.15 -33.02 -20.65
N VAL A 168 17.87 -32.69 -19.57
CA VAL A 168 19.30 -33.02 -19.40
C VAL A 168 19.51 -34.54 -19.32
N ASP A 169 18.66 -35.26 -18.60
CA ASP A 169 18.73 -36.72 -18.46
C ASP A 169 18.42 -37.46 -19.77
N GLU A 170 17.48 -36.92 -20.57
CA GLU A 170 17.13 -37.43 -21.90
C GLU A 170 18.18 -37.10 -22.97
N CYS A 171 19.02 -36.08 -22.75
CA CYS A 171 20.08 -35.72 -23.68
C CYS A 171 21.16 -36.82 -23.75
N LEU A 172 21.58 -37.15 -24.97
CA LEU A 172 22.70 -38.06 -25.19
C LEU A 172 23.98 -37.52 -24.53
N LYS A 173 24.84 -38.43 -24.08
CA LYS A 173 26.15 -38.08 -23.51
C LYS A 173 26.94 -37.22 -24.50
N PRO A 174 27.56 -36.12 -24.05
CA PRO A 174 28.39 -35.29 -24.91
C PRO A 174 29.59 -36.07 -25.44
N LYS A 175 29.89 -35.93 -26.73
CA LYS A 175 31.05 -36.56 -27.39
C LYS A 175 32.25 -35.61 -27.42
N GLY A 176 33.46 -36.16 -27.50
CA GLY A 176 34.71 -35.40 -27.67
C GLY A 176 35.24 -34.75 -26.38
N SER A 177 35.96 -33.62 -26.53
CA SER A 177 36.60 -32.88 -25.42
C SER A 177 35.62 -32.27 -24.41
N PHE A 178 34.34 -32.17 -24.76
CA PHE A 178 33.26 -31.65 -23.92
C PHE A 178 32.79 -32.61 -22.81
N SER A 179 33.23 -33.88 -22.81
CA SER A 179 32.76 -34.87 -21.83
C SER A 179 33.26 -34.62 -20.41
N LYS A 180 34.48 -34.09 -20.26
CA LYS A 180 35.10 -33.84 -18.94
C LYS A 180 34.50 -32.63 -18.23
N THR A 181 34.15 -31.59 -18.99
CA THR A 181 33.60 -30.33 -18.46
C THR A 181 32.15 -30.47 -18.02
N PHE A 182 31.38 -31.35 -18.67
CA PHE A 182 29.96 -31.57 -18.36
C PHE A 182 29.74 -32.22 -16.98
N GLN A 183 30.63 -33.13 -16.56
CA GLN A 183 30.55 -33.78 -15.25
C GLN A 183 30.70 -32.79 -14.08
N HIS A 184 31.46 -31.71 -14.27
CA HIS A 184 31.65 -30.67 -13.26
C HIS A 184 30.42 -29.76 -13.11
N ILE A 185 29.63 -29.57 -14.18
CA ILE A 185 28.43 -28.71 -14.15
C ILE A 185 27.26 -29.43 -13.46
N GLN A 186 27.20 -30.76 -13.50
CA GLN A 186 26.15 -31.53 -12.82
C GLN A 186 26.27 -31.50 -11.28
N SER A 187 27.47 -31.38 -10.71
CA SER A 187 27.67 -31.38 -9.24
C SER A 187 27.23 -30.10 -8.55
N ASP A 188 27.24 -28.96 -9.26
CA ASP A 188 27.06 -27.64 -8.66
C ASP A 188 25.58 -27.18 -8.62
N SER A 189 24.68 -27.98 -9.20
CA SER A 189 23.25 -27.63 -9.37
C SER A 189 22.33 -28.15 -8.26
N LEU A 190 22.86 -28.78 -7.21
CA LEU A 190 22.11 -29.11 -6.00
C LEU A 190 22.12 -27.88 -5.06
N PRO A 191 20.99 -27.21 -4.83
CA PRO A 191 20.95 -26.17 -3.82
C PRO A 191 21.17 -26.80 -2.44
N ASN A 192 22.18 -26.31 -1.72
CA ASN A 192 22.35 -26.60 -0.30
C ASN A 192 21.01 -26.31 0.40
N SER A 193 20.50 -27.35 1.06
CA SER A 193 19.33 -27.28 1.91
C SER A 193 19.81 -26.88 3.30
N ASP A 194 19.86 -25.58 3.54
CA ASP A 194 19.94 -24.98 4.88
C ASP A 194 18.55 -24.48 5.30
#